data_AF-A0A3N5ELC2-F1
#
_entry.id   AF-A0A3N5ELC2-F1
#
_cell.length_a   1.000
_cell.length_b   1.000
_cell.length_c   1.000
_cell.angle_alpha   90.00
_cell.angle_beta   90.00
_cell.angle_gamma   90.00
#
_symmetry.space_group_name_H-M   'P 1'
#
loop_
_entity.id
_entity.type
_entity.pdbx_description
1 polymer ?
#
loop_
_entity_poly.entity_id
_entity_poly.type
_entity_poly.pdbx_seq_one_letter_code
_entity_poly.pdbx_strand_id
1 'polypeptide(L)'
;MPDRAPRLGDVIDDYCPRCRLLLNHDVTSLFAGEVAKVTCRTCHNTHDYRHARVPPRRKSASKEDKKSLIEQVLASMPMPPEPPPAKPPEPRPQKRDLWAEIQRIKAQKKRPT
;
A
#
# COMPACT_ATOMS: atom_id res chain seq x y z
N MET A 1 -2.96 13.20 28.98
CA MET A 1 -3.71 14.46 29.14
C MET A 1 -5.05 14.33 28.43
N PRO A 2 -6.07 13.66 29.01
CA PRO A 2 -7.29 13.38 28.25
C PRO A 2 -8.53 13.87 29.01
N ASP A 3 -8.78 15.18 29.06
CA ASP A 3 -10.13 15.71 29.44
C ASP A 3 -10.30 17.21 29.21
N ARG A 4 -9.52 17.80 28.29
CA ARG A 4 -9.68 19.20 27.90
C ARG A 4 -10.33 19.24 26.52
N ALA A 5 -11.27 20.17 26.34
CA ALA A 5 -11.85 20.47 25.03
C ALA A 5 -10.78 20.81 23.98
N PRO A 6 -10.93 20.33 22.73
CA PRO A 6 -9.95 20.55 21.67
C PRO A 6 -9.81 22.05 21.38
N ARG A 7 -8.58 22.49 21.14
CA ARG A 7 -8.25 23.87 20.72
C ARG A 7 -7.61 23.86 19.34
N LEU A 8 -7.62 25.03 18.71
CA LEU A 8 -6.88 25.25 17.48
C LEU A 8 -5.38 24.98 17.69
N GLY A 9 -4.77 24.26 16.76
CA GLY A 9 -3.37 23.85 16.83
C GLY A 9 -3.08 22.64 17.73
N ASP A 10 -4.08 22.09 18.43
CA ASP A 10 -3.90 20.80 19.10
C ASP A 10 -3.63 19.71 18.03
N VAL A 11 -2.85 18.69 18.41
CA VAL A 11 -2.47 17.60 17.52
C VAL A 11 -3.42 16.42 17.74
N ILE A 12 -4.02 15.93 16.66
CA ILE A 12 -4.96 14.81 16.68
C ILE A 12 -4.69 13.84 15.53
N ASP A 13 -4.92 12.55 15.77
CA ASP A 13 -4.83 11.54 14.72
C ASP A 13 -6.12 11.48 13.89
N ASP A 14 -5.98 11.48 12.56
CA ASP A 14 -7.09 11.32 11.63
C ASP A 14 -6.67 10.59 10.34
N TYR A 15 -7.65 10.16 9.55
CA TYR A 15 -7.40 9.57 8.24
C TYR A 15 -7.21 10.63 7.16
N CYS A 16 -5.99 10.74 6.64
CA CYS A 16 -5.71 11.65 5.53
C CYS A 16 -6.19 11.04 4.20
N PRO A 17 -7.10 11.68 3.44
CA PRO A 17 -7.55 11.18 2.15
C PRO A 17 -6.45 11.21 1.08
N ARG A 18 -5.43 12.06 1.26
CA ARG A 18 -4.30 12.20 0.33
C ARG A 18 -3.20 11.17 0.61
N CYS A 19 -2.80 11.00 1.88
CA CYS A 19 -1.82 9.97 2.27
C CYS A 19 -2.42 8.57 2.35
N ARG A 20 -3.74 8.46 2.50
CA ARG A 20 -4.49 7.21 2.70
C ARG A 20 -4.05 6.43 3.95
N LEU A 21 -3.58 7.14 4.97
CA LEU A 21 -3.04 6.61 6.22
C LEU A 21 -3.63 7.37 7.41
N LEU A 22 -3.65 6.72 8.58
CA LEU A 22 -3.88 7.37 9.87
C LEU A 22 -2.57 8.06 10.29
N LEU A 23 -2.61 9.37 10.45
CA LEU A 23 -1.44 10.21 10.73
C LEU A 23 -1.83 11.36 11.66
N ASN A 24 -0.81 12.05 12.17
CA ASN A 24 -0.98 13.27 12.94
C ASN A 24 -1.45 14.45 12.06
N HIS A 25 -2.46 15.17 12.56
CA HIS A 25 -3.00 16.38 11.96
C HIS A 25 -3.08 17.50 13.00
N ASP A 26 -2.97 18.75 12.54
CA ASP A 26 -3.21 19.94 13.36
C ASP A 26 -4.66 20.40 13.22
N VAL A 27 -5.34 20.64 14.35
CA VAL A 27 -6.71 21.17 14.38
C VAL A 27 -6.71 22.58 13.80
N THR A 28 -7.32 22.74 12.62
CA THR A 28 -7.32 24.01 11.87
C THR A 28 -8.61 24.80 12.07
N SER A 29 -9.72 24.12 12.35
CA SER A 29 -10.99 24.78 12.67
C SER A 29 -11.85 23.98 13.64
N LEU A 30 -12.60 24.71 14.46
CA LEU A 30 -13.58 24.17 15.40
C LEU A 30 -14.97 24.67 15.00
N PHE A 31 -15.99 23.82 15.14
CA PHE A 31 -17.39 24.18 14.95
C PHE A 31 -18.21 23.67 16.15
N ALA A 32 -18.97 24.55 16.80
CA ALA A 32 -19.75 24.23 18.01
C ALA A 32 -18.94 23.55 19.13
N GLY A 33 -17.64 23.84 19.23
CA GLY A 33 -16.74 23.23 20.22
C GLY A 33 -16.13 21.88 19.81
N GLU A 34 -16.49 21.36 18.64
CA GLU A 34 -15.95 20.12 18.07
C GLU A 34 -14.97 20.40 16.93
N VAL A 35 -14.10 19.44 16.62
CA VAL A 35 -13.13 19.56 15.52
C VAL A 35 -13.85 19.43 14.18
N ALA A 36 -13.80 20.50 13.37
CA ALA A 36 -14.43 20.52 12.05
C ALA A 36 -13.44 20.14 10.94
N LYS A 37 -12.28 20.80 10.88
CA LYS A 37 -11.23 20.55 9.88
C LYS A 37 -9.86 20.42 10.49
N VAL A 38 -9.05 19.58 9.86
CA VAL A 38 -7.69 19.26 10.27
C VAL A 38 -6.73 19.38 9.08
N THR A 39 -5.47 19.70 9.35
CA THR A 39 -4.41 19.77 8.32
C THR A 39 -3.36 18.71 8.60
N CYS A 40 -3.11 17.84 7.61
CA CYS A 40 -2.14 16.75 7.76
C CYS A 40 -0.72 17.28 7.89
N ARG A 41 0.03 16.86 8.91
CA ARG A 41 1.43 17.32 9.12
C ARG A 41 2.42 16.72 8.13
N THR A 42 2.02 15.69 7.39
CA THR A 42 2.88 15.02 6.39
C THR A 42 2.70 15.63 5.00
N CYS A 43 1.45 15.73 4.52
CA CYS A 43 1.18 16.23 3.17
C CYS A 43 0.56 17.63 3.11
N HIS A 44 0.36 18.28 4.26
CA HIS A 44 -0.19 19.64 4.38
C HIS A 44 -1.55 19.84 3.70
N ASN A 45 -2.33 18.77 3.54
CA ASN A 45 -3.67 18.84 2.97
C ASN A 45 -4.69 19.08 4.08
N THR A 46 -5.50 20.13 3.95
CA THR A 46 -6.62 20.38 4.85
C THR A 46 -7.85 19.61 4.40
N HIS A 47 -8.51 18.91 5.32
CA HIS A 47 -9.75 18.19 5.07
C HIS A 47 -10.64 18.16 6.32
N ASP A 48 -11.90 17.75 6.14
CA ASP A 48 -12.83 17.56 7.25
C ASP A 48 -12.36 16.43 8.15
N TYR A 49 -12.57 16.59 9.46
CA TYR A 49 -12.20 15.59 10.45
C TYR A 49 -13.06 14.34 10.31
N ARG A 50 -12.44 13.16 10.25
CA ARG A 50 -13.12 11.88 10.03
C ARG A 50 -13.18 11.01 11.27
N HIS A 51 -12.93 11.58 12.46
CA HIS A 51 -12.96 10.86 13.73
C HIS A 51 -12.06 9.61 13.74
N ALA A 52 -10.88 9.72 13.11
CA ALA A 52 -9.94 8.60 12.93
C ALA A 52 -10.56 7.37 12.24
N ARG A 53 -11.67 7.54 11.50
CA ARG A 53 -12.35 6.46 10.81
C ARG A 53 -11.74 6.26 9.44
N VAL A 54 -11.04 5.14 9.29
CA VAL A 54 -10.61 4.68 7.97
C VAL A 54 -11.86 4.31 7.17
N PRO A 55 -12.02 4.84 5.94
CA PRO A 55 -13.13 4.43 5.09
C PRO A 55 -13.08 2.90 4.94
N PRO A 56 -14.23 2.21 5.00
CA PRO A 56 -14.25 0.78 4.78
C PRO A 56 -13.59 0.52 3.42
N ARG A 57 -12.61 -0.39 3.40
CA ARG A 57 -12.05 -0.86 2.13
C ARG A 57 -13.25 -1.26 1.30
N ARG A 58 -13.46 -0.61 0.15
CA ARG A 58 -14.57 -0.94 -0.76
C ARG A 58 -14.60 -2.46 -0.81
N LYS A 59 -15.69 -3.07 -0.34
CA LYS A 59 -15.90 -4.51 -0.50
C LYS A 59 -15.68 -4.72 -1.98
N SER A 60 -14.53 -5.29 -2.31
CA SER A 60 -14.22 -5.55 -3.69
C SER A 60 -15.41 -6.34 -4.20
N ALA A 61 -15.91 -6.03 -5.40
CA ALA A 61 -16.99 -6.77 -6.04
C ALA A 61 -16.84 -8.26 -5.69
N SER A 62 -17.95 -8.92 -5.33
CA SER A 62 -17.91 -10.28 -4.81
C SER A 62 -17.02 -11.16 -5.67
N LYS A 63 -16.49 -12.24 -5.10
CA LYS A 63 -15.56 -13.10 -5.86
C LYS A 63 -16.24 -13.59 -7.14
N GLU A 64 -17.56 -13.72 -7.09
CA GLU A 64 -18.49 -13.98 -8.18
C GLU A 64 -18.54 -12.84 -9.21
N ASP A 65 -18.74 -11.59 -8.80
CA ASP A 65 -18.79 -10.42 -9.72
C ASP A 65 -17.48 -10.25 -10.50
N LYS A 66 -16.33 -10.47 -9.82
CA LYS A 66 -15.02 -10.39 -10.48
C LYS A 66 -14.83 -11.51 -11.50
N LYS A 67 -15.27 -12.72 -11.19
CA LYS A 67 -15.19 -13.86 -12.12
C LYS A 67 -16.04 -13.59 -13.36
N SER A 68 -17.26 -13.09 -13.18
CA SER A 68 -18.16 -12.74 -14.28
C SER A 68 -17.56 -11.67 -15.20
N LEU A 69 -16.97 -10.60 -14.62
CA LEU A 69 -16.28 -9.57 -15.41
C LEU A 69 -15.06 -10.09 -16.16
N ILE A 70 -14.26 -10.95 -15.54
CA ILE A 70 -13.09 -11.56 -16.19
C ILE A 70 -13.54 -12.44 -17.35
N GLU A 71 -14.61 -13.22 -17.17
CA GLU A 71 -15.16 -14.11 -18.20
C GLU A 71 -15.74 -13.33 -19.39
N GLN A 72 -16.43 -12.21 -19.14
CA GLN A 72 -16.89 -11.29 -20.18
C GLN A 72 -15.73 -10.67 -20.98
N VAL A 73 -14.66 -10.24 -20.30
CA VAL A 73 -13.48 -9.69 -20.97
C VAL A 73 -12.78 -10.77 -21.80
N LEU A 74 -12.66 -11.99 -21.25
CA LEU A 74 -12.05 -13.12 -21.95
C LEU A 74 -12.83 -13.50 -23.20
N ALA A 75 -14.16 -13.51 -23.12
CA ALA A 75 -15.04 -13.78 -24.26
C ALA A 75 -14.99 -12.69 -25.34
N SER A 76 -14.71 -11.43 -24.95
CA SER A 76 -14.59 -10.31 -25.88
C SER A 76 -13.20 -10.19 -26.52
N MET A 77 -12.20 -10.94 -26.06
CA MET A 77 -10.85 -10.88 -26.62
C MET A 77 -10.70 -11.81 -27.83
N PRO A 78 -10.09 -11.34 -28.93
CA PRO A 78 -9.76 -12.20 -30.05
C PRO A 78 -8.77 -13.28 -29.61
N MET A 79 -8.94 -14.48 -30.14
CA MET A 79 -8.06 -15.62 -29.86
C MET A 79 -6.61 -15.23 -30.22
N PRO A 80 -5.65 -15.42 -29.31
CA PRO A 80 -4.25 -15.18 -29.62
C PRO A 80 -3.84 -16.00 -30.83
N PRO A 81 -3.05 -15.45 -31.76
CA PRO A 81 -2.49 -16.23 -32.87
C PRO A 81 -1.71 -17.41 -32.30
N GLU A 82 -1.72 -18.54 -33.02
CA GLU A 82 -0.97 -19.73 -32.61
C GLU A 82 0.47 -19.34 -32.27
N PRO A 83 0.97 -19.75 -31.08
CA PRO A 83 2.33 -19.45 -30.71
C PRO A 83 3.26 -20.05 -31.78
N PRO A 84 4.27 -19.31 -32.23
CA PRO A 84 5.26 -19.85 -33.16
C PRO A 84 5.85 -21.14 -32.58
N PRO A 85 6.24 -22.11 -33.42
CA PRO A 85 6.76 -23.40 -32.97
C PRO A 85 7.81 -23.17 -31.89
N ALA A 86 7.60 -23.81 -30.74
CA ALA A 86 8.40 -23.59 -29.55
C ALA A 86 9.88 -23.73 -29.91
N LYS A 87 10.62 -22.62 -29.83
CA LYS A 87 12.07 -22.68 -29.93
C LYS A 87 12.56 -23.68 -28.88
N PRO A 88 13.56 -24.53 -29.19
CA PRO A 88 14.19 -25.38 -28.20
C PRO A 88 14.50 -24.55 -26.96
N PRO A 89 14.22 -25.05 -25.74
CA PRO A 89 14.42 -24.27 -24.54
C PRO A 89 15.88 -23.80 -24.51
N GLU A 90 16.07 -22.49 -24.67
CA GLU A 90 17.39 -21.90 -24.52
C GLU A 90 17.90 -22.28 -23.12
N PRO A 91 19.17 -22.71 -22.99
CA PRO A 91 19.72 -23.08 -21.70
C PRO A 91 19.59 -21.87 -20.78
N ARG A 92 18.68 -21.97 -19.80
CA ARG A 92 18.47 -20.90 -18.84
C ARG A 92 19.80 -20.68 -18.13
N PRO A 93 20.32 -19.45 -18.09
CA PRO A 93 21.57 -19.18 -17.38
C PRO A 93 21.41 -19.67 -15.95
N GLN A 94 22.30 -20.58 -15.54
CA GLN A 94 22.24 -21.15 -14.21
C GLN A 94 22.39 -20.01 -13.19
N LYS A 95 21.40 -19.87 -12.31
CA LYS A 95 21.43 -18.83 -11.28
C LYS A 95 22.68 -19.04 -10.43
N ARG A 96 23.46 -17.98 -10.24
CA ARG A 96 24.58 -17.96 -9.30
C ARG A 96 24.07 -18.38 -7.92
N ASP A 97 24.69 -19.41 -7.36
CA ASP A 97 24.33 -19.92 -6.05
C ASP A 97 24.94 -19.03 -4.96
N LEU A 98 24.25 -17.92 -4.69
CA LEU A 98 24.69 -16.88 -3.76
C LEU A 98 24.92 -17.45 -2.36
N TRP A 99 24.23 -18.54 -2.00
CA TRP A 99 24.39 -19.17 -0.69
C TRP A 99 25.73 -19.89 -0.56
N ALA A 100 26.14 -20.62 -1.61
CA ALA A 100 27.45 -21.25 -1.67
C ALA A 100 28.60 -20.21 -1.68
N GLU A 101 28.39 -19.09 -2.37
CA GLU A 101 29.35 -17.98 -2.41
C GLU A 101 29.52 -17.32 -1.03
N ILE A 102 28.42 -17.07 -0.32
CA ILE A 102 28.44 -16.58 1.07
C ILE A 102 29.15 -17.57 2.01
N GLN A 103 28.92 -18.87 1.86
CA GLN A 103 29.58 -19.90 2.69
C GLN A 103 31.10 -19.93 2.46
N ARG A 104 31.57 -19.78 1.21
CA ARG A 104 33.01 -19.67 0.90
C ARG A 104 33.65 -18.44 1.52
N ILE A 105 32.99 -17.28 1.43
CA ILE A 105 33.47 -16.03 2.04
C ILE A 105 33.56 -16.16 3.56
N LYS A 106 32.56 -16.78 4.18
CA LYS A 106 32.56 -17.05 5.63
C LYS A 106 33.68 -18.02 6.04
N ALA A 107 33.96 -19.05 5.24
CA ALA A 107 35.05 -19.99 5.48
C ALA A 107 36.44 -19.33 5.34
N GLN A 108 36.62 -18.46 4.34
CA GLN A 108 37.86 -17.70 4.13
C GLN A 108 38.15 -16.74 5.30
N LYS A 109 37.12 -16.07 5.83
CA LYS A 109 37.25 -15.20 7.01
C LYS A 109 37.49 -15.94 8.33
N LYS A 110 37.23 -17.26 8.37
CA LYS A 110 37.43 -18.11 9.55
C LYS A 110 38.80 -18.80 9.59
N ARG A 111 39.65 -18.67 8.56
CA ARG A 111 41.04 -19.14 8.63
C ARG A 111 41.83 -18.19 9.55
N PRO A 112 42.29 -18.64 10.73
CA PRO A 112 43.23 -17.85 11.53
C PRO A 112 44.56 -17.78 10.77
N THR A 113 45.21 -16.61 10.83
CA THR A 113 46.60 -16.40 10.41
C THR A 113 47.55 -17.25 11.21
#